data_AF-A0A653C6V2-F1
#
_entry.id   AF-A0A653C6V2-F1
#
_cell.length_a   1.000
_cell.length_b   1.000
_cell.length_c   1.000
_cell.angle_alpha   90.00
_cell.angle_beta   90.00
_cell.angle_gamma   90.00
#
_symmetry.space_group_name_H-M   'P 1'
#
loop_
_entity.id
_entity.type
_entity.pdbx_description
1 polymer ?
#
loop_
_entity_poly.entity_id
_entity_poly.type
_entity_poly.pdbx_seq_one_letter_code
_entity_poly.pdbx_strand_id
1 'polypeptide(L)'
;MFRSGFVVLAVLVLSVPAEKFKVIREWKYLNFTWSSPEVYQTTHDQGNYIPENNIIAGVKQYHEYYYLTLPRMKPGVPATLTRVPAGPVTRDTAPLLEPFPSWAMNQVGDCQALQNVQNVEVDAKGQMWIIDGGRTETLGSAPVVRCPPKLVIYDINQKSTTTFYTFPDEVASYNSSFLYDIVVDDTDGGYAYISDNSAKDPGLIVFSLKQHHSWKIRHSATMHADKRASAFKVNSVTVSAPINIAGIALGPRVKQQKEGVVVSEERE
;
A
#
# COMPACT_ATOMS: atom_id res chain seq x y z
N MET A 1 55.46 -50.06 19.61
CA MET A 1 55.04 -48.84 20.34
C MET A 1 54.38 -47.90 19.32
N PHE A 2 53.09 -48.08 19.04
CA PHE A 2 52.35 -47.25 18.08
C PHE A 2 51.51 -46.22 18.86
N ARG A 3 51.78 -44.93 18.64
CA ARG A 3 50.99 -43.81 19.20
C ARG A 3 49.83 -43.52 18.25
N SER A 4 48.61 -43.83 18.66
CA SER A 4 47.40 -43.32 18.01
C SER A 4 47.20 -41.86 18.42
N GLY A 5 47.38 -40.93 17.48
CA GLY A 5 46.99 -39.54 17.64
C GLY A 5 45.52 -39.36 17.26
N PHE A 6 44.69 -38.88 18.18
CA PHE A 6 43.35 -38.39 17.86
C PHE A 6 43.46 -36.96 17.31
N VAL A 7 43.01 -36.77 16.07
CA VAL A 7 42.80 -35.43 15.49
C VAL A 7 41.38 -35.00 15.84
N VAL A 8 41.24 -33.96 16.66
CA VAL A 8 39.96 -33.30 16.93
C VAL A 8 39.75 -32.26 15.84
N LEU A 9 38.78 -32.50 14.95
CA LEU A 9 38.36 -31.53 13.94
C LEU A 9 37.40 -30.53 14.60
N ALA A 10 37.88 -29.33 14.94
CA ALA A 10 37.02 -28.26 15.42
C ALA A 10 36.26 -27.64 14.23
N VAL A 11 34.95 -27.87 14.17
CA VAL A 11 34.07 -27.16 13.22
C VAL A 11 33.83 -25.75 13.77
N LEU A 12 34.53 -24.77 13.20
CA LEU A 12 34.26 -23.35 13.42
C LEU A 12 32.93 -23.00 12.74
N VAL A 13 31.87 -22.92 13.54
CA VAL A 13 30.60 -22.33 13.09
C VAL A 13 30.81 -20.82 13.04
N LEU A 14 31.08 -20.29 11.85
CA LEU A 14 31.06 -18.86 11.60
C LEU A 14 29.63 -18.36 11.73
N SER A 15 29.32 -17.69 12.84
CA SER A 15 28.05 -16.97 13.00
C SER A 15 28.05 -15.77 12.05
N VAL A 16 27.28 -15.83 10.97
CA VAL A 16 27.01 -14.65 10.14
C VAL A 16 26.19 -13.68 11.02
N PRO A 17 26.66 -12.45 11.26
CA PRO A 17 25.87 -11.48 12.01
C PRO A 17 24.55 -11.25 11.30
N ALA A 18 23.43 -11.26 12.04
CA ALA A 18 22.14 -10.91 11.47
C ALA A 18 22.22 -9.50 10.86
N GLU A 19 21.93 -9.38 9.56
CA GLU A 19 21.82 -8.09 8.91
C GLU A 19 20.75 -7.27 9.62
N LYS A 20 21.15 -6.12 10.18
CA LYS A 20 20.23 -5.18 10.79
C LYS A 20 19.74 -4.24 9.71
N PHE A 21 18.42 -4.17 9.53
CA PHE A 21 17.83 -3.12 8.71
C PHE A 21 18.30 -1.75 9.20
N LYS A 22 18.70 -0.89 8.26
CA LYS A 22 19.06 0.49 8.54
C LYS A 22 17.81 1.36 8.44
N VAL A 23 17.53 2.14 9.47
CA VAL A 23 16.47 3.15 9.42
C VAL A 23 16.90 4.26 8.45
N ILE A 24 16.12 4.44 7.38
CA ILE A 24 16.34 5.51 6.39
C ILE A 24 15.46 6.72 6.71
N ARG A 25 14.22 6.47 7.16
CA ARG A 25 13.25 7.46 7.60
C ARG A 25 12.50 6.97 8.82
N GLU A 26 12.18 7.88 9.74
CA GLU A 26 11.39 7.63 10.94
C GLU A 26 10.64 8.89 11.35
N TRP A 27 9.41 8.74 11.84
CA TRP A 27 8.59 9.85 12.29
C TRP A 27 8.01 9.53 13.66
N LYS A 28 7.96 10.55 14.53
CA LYS A 28 7.12 10.50 15.74
C LYS A 28 5.66 10.80 15.42
N TYR A 29 5.44 11.74 14.51
CA TYR A 29 4.16 12.10 13.92
C TYR A 29 4.42 12.59 12.49
N LEU A 30 3.41 12.45 11.63
CA LEU A 30 3.49 12.87 10.23
C LEU A 30 3.00 14.32 10.12
N ASN A 31 3.74 15.16 9.41
CA ASN A 31 3.36 16.54 9.14
C ASN A 31 3.57 16.86 7.65
N PHE A 32 2.93 17.91 7.14
CA PHE A 32 2.81 18.17 5.71
C PHE A 32 3.47 19.47 5.28
N THR A 33 3.70 19.62 3.97
CA THR A 33 4.15 20.88 3.36
C THR A 33 2.99 21.87 3.23
N TRP A 34 2.65 22.53 4.33
CA TRP A 34 1.61 23.56 4.39
C TRP A 34 1.99 24.81 3.59
N SER A 35 1.00 25.48 3.00
CA SER A 35 1.22 26.73 2.26
C SER A 35 1.57 27.91 3.17
N SER A 36 1.09 27.91 4.42
CA SER A 36 1.45 28.88 5.44
C SER A 36 1.18 28.35 6.86
N PRO A 37 1.79 28.97 7.90
CA PRO A 37 1.49 28.65 9.31
C PRO A 37 0.01 28.82 9.68
N GLU A 38 -0.68 29.78 9.08
CA GLU A 38 -2.11 30.03 9.33
C GLU A 38 -2.98 28.89 8.79
N VAL A 39 -2.62 28.33 7.63
CA VAL A 39 -3.30 27.16 7.06
C VAL A 39 -3.08 25.94 7.95
N TYR A 40 -1.85 25.72 8.44
CA TYR A 40 -1.58 24.69 9.44
C TYR A 40 -2.47 24.86 10.67
N GLN A 41 -2.45 26.05 11.28
CA GLN A 41 -3.18 26.33 12.53
C GLN A 41 -4.68 26.15 12.34
N THR A 42 -5.24 26.70 11.26
CA THR A 42 -6.67 26.58 10.95
C THR A 42 -7.07 25.12 10.72
N THR A 43 -6.28 24.35 9.96
CA THR A 43 -6.58 22.94 9.67
C THR A 43 -6.51 22.09 10.94
N HIS A 44 -5.54 22.37 11.81
CA HIS A 44 -5.40 21.75 13.11
C HIS A 44 -6.60 22.07 14.02
N ASP A 45 -6.93 23.35 14.18
CA ASP A 45 -7.99 23.81 15.11
C ASP A 45 -9.39 23.36 14.68
N GLN A 46 -9.61 23.16 13.38
CA GLN A 46 -10.85 22.61 12.83
C GLN A 46 -10.93 21.07 12.92
N GLY A 47 -9.87 20.40 13.39
CA GLY A 47 -9.80 18.93 13.43
C GLY A 47 -9.62 18.27 12.05
N ASN A 48 -9.31 19.06 11.01
CA ASN A 48 -9.00 18.59 9.67
C ASN A 48 -7.57 18.03 9.56
N TYR A 49 -6.74 18.27 10.57
CA TYR A 49 -5.45 17.62 10.79
C TYR A 49 -5.32 17.22 12.27
N ILE A 50 -5.26 15.90 12.53
CA ILE A 50 -5.07 15.31 13.86
C ILE A 50 -3.82 14.41 13.76
N PRO A 51 -2.65 14.86 14.24
CA PRO A 51 -1.38 14.17 14.03
C PRO A 51 -1.41 12.66 14.36
N GLU A 52 -2.11 12.28 15.43
CA GLU A 52 -2.21 10.91 15.95
C GLU A 52 -3.02 9.96 15.05
N ASN A 53 -3.85 10.51 14.16
CA ASN A 53 -4.68 9.75 13.24
C ASN A 53 -4.01 9.51 11.88
N ASN A 54 -2.85 10.12 11.63
CA ASN A 54 -2.13 10.00 10.38
C ASN A 54 -1.13 8.83 10.47
N ILE A 55 -1.44 7.73 9.76
CA ILE A 55 -0.58 6.55 9.70
C ILE A 55 -0.19 6.22 8.27
N ILE A 56 1.03 5.71 8.07
CA ILE A 56 1.48 5.19 6.77
C ILE A 56 1.00 3.75 6.63
N ALA A 57 0.30 3.44 5.53
CA ALA A 57 -0.12 2.08 5.21
C ALA A 57 0.76 1.42 4.13
N GLY A 58 1.11 2.18 3.09
CA GLY A 58 1.90 1.71 1.94
C GLY A 58 3.06 2.65 1.66
N VAL A 59 4.15 2.06 1.17
CA VAL A 59 5.35 2.77 0.72
C VAL A 59 5.78 2.20 -0.62
N LYS A 60 5.98 3.06 -1.62
CA LYS A 60 6.59 2.69 -2.90
C LYS A 60 7.72 3.65 -3.25
N GLN A 61 8.84 3.14 -3.72
CA GLN A 61 9.91 3.97 -4.24
C GLN A 61 9.80 4.05 -5.76
N TYR A 62 9.87 5.25 -6.31
CA TYR A 62 10.10 5.43 -7.73
C TYR A 62 11.00 6.64 -7.95
N HIS A 63 12.15 6.39 -8.57
CA HIS A 63 13.25 7.35 -8.73
C HIS A 63 13.64 7.99 -7.37
N GLU A 64 13.63 9.32 -7.32
CA GLU A 64 14.08 10.15 -6.19
C GLU A 64 13.05 10.29 -5.06
N TYR A 65 11.92 9.58 -5.11
CA TYR A 65 10.83 9.74 -4.13
C TYR A 65 10.34 8.42 -3.54
N TYR A 66 10.03 8.47 -2.25
CA TYR A 66 9.13 7.53 -1.61
C TYR A 66 7.72 8.11 -1.65
N TYR A 67 6.77 7.34 -2.17
CA TYR A 67 5.34 7.63 -2.15
C TYR A 67 4.72 6.90 -0.97
N LEU A 68 3.98 7.64 -0.15
CA LEU A 68 3.41 7.16 1.10
C LEU A 68 1.89 7.30 1.04
N THR A 69 1.18 6.23 1.36
CA THR A 69 -0.28 6.24 1.48
C THR A 69 -0.68 6.40 2.93
N LEU A 70 -1.63 7.31 3.16
CA LEU A 70 -2.19 7.66 4.46
C LEU A 70 -3.70 7.46 4.36
N PRO A 71 -4.22 6.23 4.53
CA PRO A 71 -5.65 5.98 4.41
C PRO A 71 -6.40 6.78 5.46
N ARG A 72 -7.50 7.42 5.04
CA ARG A 72 -8.40 8.19 5.90
C ARG A 72 -9.27 7.26 6.73
N MET A 73 -8.66 6.45 7.59
CA MET A 73 -9.36 5.51 8.47
C MET A 73 -9.97 6.17 9.70
N LYS A 74 -9.44 7.34 10.08
CA LYS A 74 -9.92 8.22 11.15
C LYS A 74 -10.01 9.66 10.61
N PRO A 75 -10.75 10.57 11.28
CA PRO A 75 -10.78 11.98 10.91
C PRO A 75 -9.41 12.64 11.05
N GLY A 76 -9.23 13.80 10.40
CA GLY A 76 -8.01 14.60 10.53
C GLY A 76 -6.82 14.10 9.71
N VAL A 77 -7.07 13.47 8.56
CA VAL A 77 -6.04 13.02 7.60
C VAL A 77 -6.10 13.92 6.34
N PRO A 78 -5.23 14.95 6.24
CA PRO A 78 -5.33 15.98 5.19
C PRO A 78 -5.12 15.42 3.79
N ALA A 79 -4.07 14.62 3.60
CA ALA A 79 -3.72 14.01 2.32
C ALA A 79 -3.59 12.50 2.48
N THR A 80 -4.18 11.76 1.53
CA THR A 80 -4.20 10.30 1.55
C THR A 80 -3.12 9.67 0.67
N LEU A 81 -2.56 10.45 -0.25
CA LEU A 81 -1.37 10.09 -1.01
C LEU A 81 -0.36 11.24 -0.94
N THR A 82 0.87 10.91 -0.60
CA THR A 82 1.95 11.88 -0.40
C THR A 82 3.26 11.35 -0.95
N ARG A 83 4.29 12.20 -0.97
CA ARG A 83 5.67 11.77 -1.24
C ARG A 83 6.68 12.49 -0.36
N VAL A 84 7.85 11.88 -0.23
CA VAL A 84 9.06 12.46 0.39
C VAL A 84 10.29 12.08 -0.43
N PRO A 85 11.40 12.83 -0.38
CA PRO A 85 12.63 12.46 -1.07
C PRO A 85 13.20 11.12 -0.58
N ALA A 86 13.54 10.22 -1.51
CA ALA A 86 14.09 8.89 -1.22
C ALA A 86 15.60 8.89 -0.96
N GLY A 87 16.35 9.78 -1.61
CA GLY A 87 17.80 9.75 -1.59
C GLY A 87 18.44 10.13 -0.23
N PRO A 88 19.77 9.99 -0.10
CA PRO A 88 20.55 10.52 1.03
C PRO A 88 20.63 12.05 1.02
N VAL A 89 19.79 12.71 0.21
CA VAL A 89 19.74 14.15 -0.08
C VAL A 89 19.59 14.99 1.19
N THR A 90 19.10 14.38 2.28
CA THR A 90 18.94 15.04 3.56
C THR A 90 19.44 14.16 4.72
N ARG A 91 20.06 14.77 5.74
CA ARG A 91 20.21 14.16 7.07
C ARG A 91 18.88 14.12 7.83
N ASP A 92 17.82 14.61 7.21
CA ASP A 92 16.48 14.65 7.76
C ASP A 92 15.84 13.26 7.63
N THR A 93 15.67 12.61 8.77
CA THR A 93 15.01 11.32 8.86
C THR A 93 13.49 11.43 8.87
N ALA A 94 12.94 12.63 9.07
CA ALA A 94 11.51 12.89 9.23
C ALA A 94 11.02 14.06 8.34
N PRO A 95 11.24 14.03 7.01
CA PRO A 95 10.83 15.12 6.13
C PRO A 95 9.32 15.32 6.16
N LEU A 96 8.90 16.56 5.91
CA LEU A 96 7.49 16.89 5.71
C LEU A 96 6.96 16.17 4.46
N LEU A 97 5.73 15.69 4.56
CA LEU A 97 5.03 14.98 3.50
C LEU A 97 4.44 15.99 2.50
N GLU A 98 4.80 15.84 1.23
CA GLU A 98 4.20 16.62 0.14
C GLU A 98 2.97 15.89 -0.40
N PRO A 99 1.75 16.47 -0.36
CA PRO A 99 0.58 15.85 -0.96
C PRO A 99 0.75 15.62 -2.45
N PHE A 100 0.46 14.41 -2.88
CA PHE A 100 0.72 13.95 -4.23
C PHE A 100 -0.58 13.50 -4.92
N PRO A 101 -0.79 13.83 -6.21
CA PRO A 101 0.00 14.76 -7.02
C PRO A 101 -0.06 16.23 -6.60
N SER A 102 -1.07 16.59 -5.80
CA SER A 102 -1.26 17.95 -5.29
C SER A 102 -2.22 17.94 -4.09
N TRP A 103 -2.33 19.08 -3.40
CA TRP A 103 -3.39 19.32 -2.42
C TRP A 103 -4.80 19.17 -3.02
N ALA A 104 -5.02 19.64 -4.25
CA ALA A 104 -6.31 19.53 -4.94
C ALA A 104 -6.70 18.07 -5.19
N MET A 105 -5.73 17.22 -5.61
CA MET A 105 -5.96 15.78 -5.76
C MET A 105 -6.19 15.05 -4.43
N ASN A 106 -6.03 15.73 -3.30
CA ASN A 106 -6.33 15.21 -1.97
C ASN A 106 -7.55 15.91 -1.35
N GLN A 107 -8.36 16.64 -2.11
CA GLN A 107 -9.54 17.30 -1.54
C GLN A 107 -10.61 16.29 -1.10
N VAL A 108 -10.93 16.28 0.20
CA VAL A 108 -11.99 15.43 0.76
C VAL A 108 -13.35 15.85 0.20
N GLY A 109 -14.14 14.87 -0.23
CA GLY A 109 -15.49 15.06 -0.75
C GLY A 109 -15.58 15.35 -2.24
N ASP A 110 -14.48 15.69 -2.91
CA ASP A 110 -14.44 15.75 -4.37
C ASP A 110 -14.17 14.35 -4.94
N CYS A 111 -15.17 13.72 -5.55
CA CYS A 111 -15.00 12.37 -6.07
C CYS A 111 -14.06 12.26 -7.27
N GLN A 112 -13.65 13.37 -7.90
CA GLN A 112 -12.56 13.41 -8.88
C GLN A 112 -11.17 13.41 -8.22
N ALA A 113 -11.09 13.73 -6.93
CA ALA A 113 -9.89 13.65 -6.11
C ALA A 113 -9.82 12.33 -5.30
N LEU A 114 -8.67 12.07 -4.68
CA LEU A 114 -8.41 10.88 -3.87
C LEU A 114 -9.05 10.99 -2.49
N GLN A 115 -9.81 9.96 -2.12
CA GLN A 115 -10.61 9.94 -0.89
C GLN A 115 -9.99 9.09 0.21
N ASN A 116 -9.61 7.85 -0.09
CA ASN A 116 -9.03 6.94 0.89
C ASN A 116 -8.13 5.92 0.19
N VAL A 117 -6.85 6.26 0.04
CA VAL A 117 -5.86 5.42 -0.64
C VAL A 117 -5.20 4.51 0.38
N GLN A 118 -5.43 3.21 0.25
CA GLN A 118 -4.82 2.21 1.12
C GLN A 118 -3.42 1.82 0.64
N ASN A 119 -3.25 1.57 -0.67
CA ASN A 119 -1.98 1.22 -1.26
C ASN A 119 -1.86 1.74 -2.70
N VAL A 120 -0.65 1.71 -3.23
CA VAL A 120 -0.32 1.99 -4.63
C VAL A 120 0.69 0.97 -5.15
N GLU A 121 0.71 0.78 -6.46
CA GLU A 121 1.81 0.13 -7.18
C GLU A 121 2.40 1.11 -8.20
N VAL A 122 3.71 1.07 -8.43
CA VAL A 122 4.35 1.89 -9.47
C VAL A 122 5.11 0.96 -10.39
N ASP A 123 4.70 0.92 -11.67
CA ASP A 123 5.36 0.08 -12.65
C ASP A 123 6.67 0.70 -13.16
N ALA A 124 7.43 -0.09 -13.91
CA ALA A 124 8.71 0.30 -14.52
C ALA A 124 8.64 1.56 -15.40
N LYS A 125 7.44 1.89 -15.92
CA LYS A 125 7.21 3.04 -16.80
C LYS A 125 6.83 4.29 -16.01
N GLY A 126 6.71 4.19 -14.68
CA GLY A 126 6.28 5.27 -13.81
C GLY A 126 4.78 5.50 -13.83
N GLN A 127 3.98 4.50 -14.23
CA GLN A 127 2.54 4.56 -14.01
C GLN A 127 2.24 4.12 -12.58
N MET A 128 1.66 5.03 -11.81
CA MET A 128 1.19 4.76 -10.46
C MET A 128 -0.26 4.30 -10.51
N TRP A 129 -0.49 3.08 -10.07
CA TRP A 129 -1.80 2.46 -9.94
C TRP A 129 -2.29 2.66 -8.52
N ILE A 130 -3.33 3.47 -8.36
CA ILE A 130 -3.83 3.97 -7.09
C ILE A 130 -5.20 3.38 -6.82
N ILE A 131 -5.32 2.57 -5.76
CA ILE A 131 -6.61 2.08 -5.28
C ILE A 131 -7.19 3.07 -4.26
N ASP A 132 -8.37 3.59 -4.55
CA ASP A 132 -9.10 4.50 -3.67
C ASP A 132 -10.43 3.87 -3.27
N GLY A 133 -10.58 3.59 -1.98
CA GLY A 133 -11.79 2.96 -1.44
C GLY A 133 -13.01 3.88 -1.38
N GLY A 134 -12.86 5.19 -1.59
CA GLY A 134 -13.95 6.17 -1.64
C GLY A 134 -14.58 6.52 -0.28
N ARG A 135 -14.63 5.57 0.65
CA ARG A 135 -15.13 5.70 2.02
C ARG A 135 -14.04 6.17 2.96
N THR A 136 -14.34 7.12 3.82
CA THR A 136 -13.42 7.63 4.85
C THR A 136 -13.93 7.27 6.25
N GLU A 137 -13.09 7.49 7.25
CA GLU A 137 -13.36 7.20 8.66
C GLU A 137 -13.76 5.73 8.89
N THR A 138 -13.09 4.81 8.17
CA THR A 138 -13.43 3.38 8.12
C THR A 138 -13.27 2.63 9.44
N LEU A 139 -12.53 3.19 10.41
CA LEU A 139 -12.41 2.67 11.78
C LEU A 139 -13.34 3.39 12.78
N GLY A 140 -14.12 4.38 12.32
CA GLY A 140 -15.15 5.03 13.11
C GLY A 140 -16.40 4.16 13.27
N SER A 141 -17.30 4.55 14.18
CA SER A 141 -18.59 3.87 14.38
C SER A 141 -19.52 3.98 13.17
N ALA A 142 -19.35 5.02 12.35
CA ALA A 142 -20.10 5.26 11.13
C ALA A 142 -19.14 5.78 10.04
N PRO A 143 -18.59 4.90 9.18
CA PRO A 143 -17.78 5.33 8.05
C PRO A 143 -18.52 6.32 7.16
N VAL A 144 -17.82 7.33 6.67
CA VAL A 144 -18.37 8.37 5.81
C VAL A 144 -18.29 7.89 4.36
N VAL A 145 -19.45 7.68 3.75
CA VAL A 145 -19.59 7.17 2.38
C VAL A 145 -19.96 8.35 1.47
N ARG A 146 -18.99 8.84 0.68
CA ARG A 146 -19.20 9.97 -0.24
C ARG A 146 -18.94 9.59 -1.69
N CYS A 147 -17.88 8.86 -1.96
CA CYS A 147 -17.43 8.57 -3.31
C CYS A 147 -17.34 7.07 -3.57
N PRO A 148 -17.54 6.63 -4.83
CA PRO A 148 -17.42 5.23 -5.18
C PRO A 148 -15.96 4.78 -5.16
N PRO A 149 -15.71 3.49 -4.91
CA PRO A 149 -14.37 2.92 -5.03
C PRO A 149 -13.89 3.04 -6.47
N LYS A 150 -12.62 3.41 -6.64
CA LYS A 150 -12.03 3.67 -7.95
C LYS A 150 -10.57 3.23 -8.04
N LEU A 151 -10.14 2.97 -9.27
CA LEU A 151 -8.74 2.83 -9.66
C LEU A 151 -8.35 4.07 -10.46
N VAL A 152 -7.26 4.71 -10.06
CA VAL A 152 -6.66 5.83 -10.79
C VAL A 152 -5.27 5.41 -11.25
N ILE A 153 -4.97 5.60 -12.53
CA ILE A 153 -3.61 5.43 -13.06
C ILE A 153 -3.06 6.83 -13.36
N TYR A 154 -1.98 7.19 -12.67
CA TYR A 154 -1.32 8.47 -12.82
C TYR A 154 0.09 8.26 -13.37
N ASP A 155 0.40 8.89 -14.51
CA ASP A 155 1.75 8.89 -15.06
C ASP A 155 2.58 9.95 -14.31
N ILE A 156 3.53 9.48 -13.50
CA ILE A 156 4.40 10.33 -12.68
C ILE A 156 5.28 11.22 -13.56
N ASN A 157 5.74 10.70 -14.71
CA ASN A 157 6.66 11.38 -15.60
C ASN A 157 5.95 12.49 -16.40
N GLN A 158 4.75 12.20 -16.90
CA GLN A 158 3.92 13.14 -17.66
C GLN A 158 3.05 14.04 -16.76
N LYS A 159 2.97 13.72 -15.47
CA LYS A 159 2.18 14.43 -14.46
C LYS A 159 0.68 14.50 -14.80
N SER A 160 0.14 13.41 -15.35
CA SER A 160 -1.23 13.36 -15.83
C SER A 160 -1.91 12.04 -15.44
N THR A 161 -3.23 12.11 -15.23
CA THR A 161 -4.05 10.92 -15.03
C THR A 161 -4.32 10.28 -16.38
N THR A 162 -3.88 9.03 -16.57
CA THR A 162 -4.07 8.26 -17.81
C THR A 162 -5.32 7.39 -17.76
N THR A 163 -5.78 7.02 -16.55
CA THR A 163 -7.01 6.24 -16.38
C THR A 163 -7.70 6.65 -15.09
N PHE A 164 -9.02 6.81 -15.17
CA PHE A 164 -9.89 7.01 -14.04
C PHE A 164 -11.06 6.03 -14.16
N TYR A 165 -11.04 4.95 -13.37
CA TYR A 165 -11.99 3.85 -13.48
C TYR A 165 -12.78 3.71 -12.19
N THR A 166 -14.09 3.92 -12.26
CA THR A 166 -15.00 3.66 -11.13
C THR A 166 -15.43 2.20 -11.18
N PHE A 167 -15.23 1.46 -10.09
CA PHE A 167 -15.64 0.06 -10.03
C PHE A 167 -17.17 -0.06 -10.02
N PRO A 168 -17.76 -1.00 -10.78
CA PRO A 168 -19.16 -1.36 -10.62
C PRO A 168 -19.45 -1.87 -9.19
N ASP A 169 -20.66 -1.64 -8.67
CA ASP A 169 -21.01 -1.98 -7.28
C ASP A 169 -20.92 -3.50 -7.02
N GLU A 170 -21.17 -4.32 -8.04
CA GLU A 170 -21.04 -5.78 -7.99
C GLU A 170 -19.58 -6.27 -7.90
N VAL A 171 -18.62 -5.42 -8.30
CA VAL A 171 -17.18 -5.67 -8.20
C VAL A 171 -16.65 -5.10 -6.89
N ALA A 172 -16.92 -3.83 -6.62
CA ALA A 172 -16.55 -3.18 -5.37
C ALA A 172 -17.74 -2.37 -4.85
N SER A 173 -18.39 -2.88 -3.82
CA SER A 173 -19.58 -2.24 -3.25
C SER A 173 -19.26 -0.85 -2.70
N TYR A 174 -20.03 0.14 -3.11
CA TYR A 174 -20.00 1.53 -2.66
C TYR A 174 -20.05 1.64 -1.13
N ASN A 175 -20.81 0.76 -0.47
CA ASN A 175 -21.09 0.84 0.96
C ASN A 175 -20.23 -0.07 1.83
N SER A 176 -19.54 -1.06 1.25
CA SER A 176 -18.93 -2.12 2.05
C SER A 176 -17.57 -2.63 1.59
N SER A 177 -17.15 -2.34 0.34
CA SER A 177 -15.81 -2.73 -0.12
C SER A 177 -14.71 -2.08 0.72
N PHE A 178 -13.55 -2.74 0.71
CA PHE A 178 -12.33 -2.23 1.31
C PHE A 178 -11.15 -2.70 0.45
N LEU A 179 -10.74 -1.85 -0.50
CA LEU A 179 -9.58 -2.10 -1.36
C LEU A 179 -8.32 -2.02 -0.52
N TYR A 180 -7.63 -3.15 -0.33
CA TYR A 180 -6.55 -3.28 0.65
C TYR A 180 -5.16 -3.17 0.03
N ASP A 181 -4.84 -4.08 -0.90
CA ASP A 181 -3.54 -4.16 -1.55
C ASP A 181 -3.68 -4.32 -3.06
N ILE A 182 -2.65 -3.98 -3.81
CA ILE A 182 -2.63 -4.04 -5.27
C ILE A 182 -1.28 -4.57 -5.74
N VAL A 183 -1.32 -5.44 -6.76
CA VAL A 183 -0.18 -5.79 -7.60
C VAL A 183 -0.56 -5.62 -9.07
N VAL A 184 0.42 -5.23 -9.87
CA VAL A 184 0.27 -4.97 -11.30
C VAL A 184 1.07 -5.99 -12.07
N ASP A 185 0.44 -6.57 -13.09
CA ASP A 185 1.06 -7.48 -14.04
C ASP A 185 1.00 -6.84 -15.43
N ASP A 186 2.15 -6.51 -16.00
CA ASP A 186 2.20 -5.85 -17.31
C ASP A 186 1.94 -6.80 -18.50
N THR A 187 1.76 -8.11 -18.25
CA THR A 187 1.43 -9.08 -19.31
C THR A 187 0.06 -8.79 -19.95
N ASP A 188 -0.09 -9.21 -21.20
CA ASP A 188 -1.36 -9.22 -21.95
C ASP A 188 -2.12 -7.88 -21.98
N GLY A 189 -1.41 -6.76 -21.82
CA GLY A 189 -1.97 -5.41 -21.88
C GLY A 189 -2.32 -4.79 -20.53
N GLY A 190 -1.81 -5.34 -19.42
CA GLY A 190 -1.86 -4.74 -18.10
C GLY A 190 -3.07 -5.19 -17.28
N TYR A 191 -2.80 -5.84 -16.15
CA TYR A 191 -3.78 -6.24 -15.15
C TYR A 191 -3.42 -5.66 -13.78
N ALA A 192 -4.45 -5.26 -13.04
CA ALA A 192 -4.33 -5.01 -11.61
C ALA A 192 -5.10 -6.10 -10.85
N TYR A 193 -4.43 -6.72 -9.88
CA TYR A 193 -5.04 -7.64 -8.93
C TYR A 193 -5.12 -6.94 -7.58
N ILE A 194 -6.35 -6.75 -7.09
CA ILE A 194 -6.64 -5.93 -5.92
C ILE A 194 -7.36 -6.79 -4.89
N SER A 195 -6.83 -6.88 -3.68
CA SER A 195 -7.53 -7.55 -2.58
C SER A 195 -8.62 -6.66 -2.03
N ASP A 196 -9.86 -7.16 -2.01
CA ASP A 196 -10.94 -6.57 -1.23
C ASP A 196 -11.02 -7.32 0.10
N ASN A 197 -10.55 -6.67 1.18
CA ASN A 197 -10.53 -7.28 2.51
C ASN A 197 -11.84 -7.06 3.30
N SER A 198 -12.88 -6.55 2.64
CA SER A 198 -14.14 -6.21 3.31
C SER A 198 -14.75 -7.36 4.10
N ALA A 199 -15.42 -7.01 5.19
CA ALA A 199 -16.07 -8.00 6.04
C ALA A 199 -17.23 -8.74 5.34
N LYS A 200 -17.92 -8.06 4.41
CA LYS A 200 -19.16 -8.55 3.79
C LYS A 200 -18.91 -9.42 2.55
N ASP A 201 -17.98 -9.00 1.71
CA ASP A 201 -17.74 -9.64 0.42
C ASP A 201 -16.24 -9.64 0.12
N PRO A 202 -15.40 -10.36 0.89
CA PRO A 202 -13.98 -10.39 0.59
C PRO A 202 -13.72 -11.13 -0.73
N GLY A 203 -12.70 -10.69 -1.47
CA GLY A 203 -12.38 -11.29 -2.75
C GLY A 203 -11.17 -10.70 -3.43
N LEU A 204 -10.86 -11.22 -4.62
CA LEU A 204 -9.85 -10.67 -5.50
C LEU A 204 -10.52 -9.95 -6.68
N ILE A 205 -10.39 -8.64 -6.71
CA ILE A 205 -10.80 -7.82 -7.86
C ILE A 205 -9.71 -7.91 -8.91
N VAL A 206 -10.11 -8.15 -10.15
CA VAL A 206 -9.24 -8.11 -11.32
C VAL A 206 -9.71 -6.96 -12.20
N PHE A 207 -8.79 -6.08 -12.57
CA PHE A 207 -9.02 -5.05 -13.58
C PHE A 207 -8.10 -5.28 -14.77
N SER A 208 -8.68 -5.31 -15.97
CA SER A 208 -7.92 -5.36 -17.23
C SER A 208 -7.87 -3.98 -17.85
N LEU A 209 -6.68 -3.43 -18.00
CA LEU A 209 -6.49 -2.12 -18.63
C LEU A 209 -6.88 -2.16 -20.11
N LYS A 210 -6.43 -3.19 -20.83
CA LYS A 210 -6.75 -3.41 -22.25
C LYS A 210 -8.25 -3.49 -22.52
N GLN A 211 -9.01 -4.18 -21.66
CA GLN A 211 -10.45 -4.33 -21.83
C GLN A 211 -11.26 -3.22 -21.17
N HIS A 212 -10.61 -2.38 -20.35
CA HIS A 212 -11.25 -1.38 -19.49
C HIS A 212 -12.42 -1.98 -18.67
N HIS A 213 -12.20 -3.18 -18.13
CA HIS A 213 -13.23 -3.99 -17.50
C HIS A 213 -12.70 -4.62 -16.21
N SER A 214 -13.59 -4.81 -15.24
CA SER A 214 -13.27 -5.45 -13.97
C SER A 214 -14.29 -6.51 -13.58
N TRP A 215 -13.82 -7.50 -12.84
CA TRP A 215 -14.64 -8.53 -12.22
C TRP A 215 -14.04 -8.93 -10.88
N LYS A 216 -14.82 -9.66 -10.07
CA LYS A 216 -14.38 -10.11 -8.76
C LYS A 216 -14.45 -11.62 -8.61
N ILE A 217 -13.31 -12.21 -8.28
CA ILE A 217 -13.15 -13.62 -7.96
C ILE A 217 -13.39 -13.80 -6.46
N ARG A 218 -14.22 -14.77 -6.11
CA ARG A 218 -14.60 -15.08 -4.73
C ARG A 218 -14.33 -16.54 -4.45
N HIS A 219 -13.67 -16.83 -3.34
CA HIS A 219 -13.45 -18.19 -2.88
C HIS A 219 -13.53 -18.25 -1.35
N SER A 220 -14.63 -18.81 -0.84
CA SER A 220 -14.99 -18.73 0.57
C SER A 220 -13.93 -19.33 1.50
N ALA A 221 -13.30 -20.43 1.09
CA ALA A 221 -12.34 -21.15 1.92
C ALA A 221 -10.96 -20.48 2.02
N THR A 222 -10.57 -19.64 1.05
CA THR A 222 -9.22 -19.04 1.00
C THR A 222 -9.22 -17.52 1.15
N MET A 223 -10.37 -16.86 0.99
CA MET A 223 -10.46 -15.39 1.03
C MET A 223 -11.11 -14.87 2.31
N HIS A 224 -11.70 -15.74 3.15
CA HIS A 224 -12.20 -15.38 4.47
C HIS A 224 -11.18 -15.71 5.56
N ALA A 225 -11.17 -14.90 6.62
CA ALA A 225 -10.35 -15.13 7.79
C ALA A 225 -10.64 -16.49 8.44
N ASP A 226 -9.60 -17.22 8.85
CA ASP A 226 -9.77 -18.38 9.73
C ASP A 226 -10.20 -17.86 11.11
N LYS A 227 -11.40 -18.26 11.56
CA LYS A 227 -11.96 -17.85 12.85
C LYS A 227 -11.05 -18.20 14.04
N ARG A 228 -10.22 -19.24 13.90
CA ARG A 228 -9.26 -19.69 14.93
C ARG A 228 -8.01 -18.80 15.00
N ALA A 229 -7.75 -17.99 13.97
CA ALA A 229 -6.59 -17.10 13.87
C ALA A 229 -6.99 -15.61 13.93
N SER A 230 -8.13 -15.30 14.53
CA SER A 230 -8.68 -13.94 14.61
C SER A 230 -7.98 -13.03 15.63
N ALA A 231 -7.19 -13.61 16.55
CA ALA A 231 -6.48 -12.88 17.59
C ALA A 231 -4.97 -13.03 17.45
N PHE A 232 -4.24 -11.90 17.49
CA PHE A 232 -2.78 -11.85 17.55
C PHE A 232 -2.32 -10.76 18.51
N LYS A 233 -1.06 -10.81 18.96
CA LYS A 233 -0.49 -9.83 19.88
C LYS A 233 0.69 -9.11 19.27
N VAL A 234 0.73 -7.79 19.46
CA VAL A 234 1.87 -6.92 19.12
C VAL A 234 2.25 -6.16 20.38
N ASN A 235 3.48 -6.33 20.88
CA ASN A 235 3.96 -5.67 22.11
C ASN A 235 2.97 -5.78 23.28
N SER A 236 2.43 -6.98 23.52
CA SER A 236 1.40 -7.28 24.54
C SER A 236 0.01 -6.69 24.31
N VAL A 237 -0.18 -5.87 23.27
CA VAL A 237 -1.51 -5.42 22.83
C VAL A 237 -2.16 -6.53 22.03
N THR A 238 -3.36 -6.95 22.43
CA THR A 238 -4.14 -7.96 21.69
C THR A 238 -4.97 -7.26 20.63
N VAL A 239 -4.77 -7.65 19.38
CA VAL A 239 -5.63 -7.28 18.26
C VAL A 239 -6.51 -8.48 17.96
N SER A 240 -7.82 -8.27 17.96
CA SER A 240 -8.81 -9.31 17.68
C SER A 240 -9.71 -8.84 16.55
N ALA A 241 -9.29 -9.11 15.31
CA ALA A 241 -10.01 -8.75 14.11
C ALA A 241 -9.86 -9.86 13.06
N PRO A 242 -10.97 -10.40 12.51
CA PRO A 242 -10.89 -11.33 11.39
C PRO A 242 -10.45 -10.57 10.15
N ILE A 243 -9.17 -10.70 9.79
CA ILE A 243 -8.63 -10.11 8.56
C ILE A 243 -8.81 -11.12 7.43
N ASN A 244 -9.64 -10.75 6.45
CA ASN A 244 -9.86 -11.52 5.23
C ASN A 244 -8.63 -11.42 4.30
N ILE A 245 -8.75 -11.84 3.03
CA ILE A 245 -7.68 -11.63 2.04
C ILE A 245 -7.13 -10.20 2.10
N ALA A 246 -5.80 -10.07 2.23
CA ALA A 246 -5.13 -8.81 2.52
C ALA A 246 -3.90 -8.63 1.61
N GLY A 247 -2.69 -8.86 2.11
CA GLY A 247 -1.47 -8.69 1.31
C GLY A 247 -1.43 -9.63 0.11
N ILE A 248 -0.98 -9.11 -1.03
CA ILE A 248 -0.80 -9.88 -2.28
C ILE A 248 0.56 -9.57 -2.90
N ALA A 249 1.16 -10.59 -3.52
CA ALA A 249 2.43 -10.47 -4.23
C ALA A 249 2.37 -11.32 -5.50
N LEU A 250 2.95 -10.83 -6.59
CA LEU A 250 3.19 -11.63 -7.78
C LEU A 250 4.52 -12.38 -7.63
N GLY A 251 4.52 -13.65 -8.03
CA GLY A 251 5.76 -14.42 -8.14
C GLY A 251 6.64 -13.88 -9.28
N PRO A 252 7.95 -14.21 -9.28
CA PRO A 252 8.84 -13.82 -10.36
C PRO A 252 8.38 -14.44 -11.69
N ARG A 253 8.68 -13.75 -12.79
CA ARG A 253 8.40 -14.29 -14.14
C ARG A 253 9.27 -15.50 -14.40
N VAL A 254 8.62 -16.58 -14.82
CA VAL A 254 9.28 -17.84 -15.16
C VAL A 254 9.32 -17.98 -16.68
N LYS A 255 10.52 -17.94 -17.28
CA LYS A 255 10.71 -18.23 -18.71
C LYS A 255 11.11 -19.70 -18.85
N GLN A 256 10.25 -20.52 -19.46
CA GLN A 256 10.64 -21.87 -19.88
C GLN A 256 11.54 -21.77 -21.12
N GLN A 257 12.77 -22.26 -20.99
CA GLN A 257 13.69 -22.44 -22.11
C GLN A 257 13.89 -23.93 -22.37
N LYS A 258 14.40 -24.28 -23.55
CA LYS A 258 14.62 -25.69 -23.97
C LYS A 258 15.53 -26.48 -23.01
N GLU A 259 16.38 -25.79 -22.23
CA GLU A 259 17.36 -26.40 -21.32
C GLU A 259 16.98 -26.32 -19.83
N GLY A 260 15.83 -25.71 -19.49
CA GLY A 260 15.37 -25.59 -18.11
C GLY A 260 14.49 -24.39 -17.83
N VAL A 261 14.21 -24.20 -16.53
CA VAL A 261 13.39 -23.09 -16.03
C VAL A 261 14.32 -21.96 -15.58
N VAL A 262 14.21 -20.78 -16.19
CA VAL A 262 14.93 -19.58 -15.76
C VAL A 262 13.95 -18.66 -15.03
N VAL A 263 14.26 -18.38 -13.76
CA VAL A 263 13.54 -17.40 -12.95
C VAL A 263 14.16 -16.03 -13.20
N SER A 264 13.36 -15.07 -13.65
CA SER A 264 13.79 -13.68 -13.77
C SER A 264 13.70 -13.03 -12.40
N GLU A 265 14.84 -12.58 -11.84
CA GLU A 265 14.88 -11.79 -10.60
C GLU A 265 14.66 -10.29 -10.85
N GLU A 266 14.59 -9.87 -12.12
CA GLU A 266 14.16 -8.52 -12.48
C GLU A 266 12.73 -8.32 -11.96
N ARG A 267 12.61 -7.57 -10.85
CA ARG A 267 11.41 -6.78 -10.59
C ARG A 267 11.33 -5.79 -11.75
N GLU A 268 10.19 -5.80 -12.43
CA GLU A 268 9.87 -4.89 -13.53
C GLU A 268 10.39 -3.47 -13.25
#